data_AF-A0A3N5TKT4-F1
#
_entry.id   AF-A0A3N5TKT4-F1
#
_cell.length_a   1.000
_cell.length_b   1.000
_cell.length_c   1.000
_cell.angle_alpha   90.00
_cell.angle_beta   90.00
_cell.angle_gamma   90.00
#
_symmetry.space_group_name_H-M   'P 1'
#
loop_
_entity.id
_entity.type
_entity.pdbx_description
1 polymer ?
#
loop_
_entity_poly.entity_id
_entity_poly.type
_entity_poly.pdbx_seq_one_letter_code
_entity_poly.pdbx_strand_id
1 'polypeptide(L)'
;QVDRIINLPVIKTHRSATYSLALKNFVGATHFRQRPYLVDRGHWEEVIAELNLAYTPDLHIVDGTRIMVEGGPWEGKAVDANLIVATGDRIAAELAGLGVLKRYSGLPQIRDVDVWEQRQVRRSIELGLGVKGEEEIELLQKDLAPEILGFDEVIATIRREVLRESVSGD
;
A
#
# COMPACT_ATOMS: atom_id res chain seq x y z
N GLN A 1 -16.24 3.83 21.55
CA GLN A 1 -16.85 2.96 20.53
C GLN A 1 -17.18 3.83 19.33
N VAL A 2 -17.02 3.32 18.12
CA VAL A 2 -17.36 4.02 16.86
C VAL A 2 -18.17 3.07 15.98
N ASP A 3 -19.01 3.63 15.11
CA ASP A 3 -19.84 2.83 14.19
C ASP A 3 -19.07 2.42 12.93
N ARG A 4 -18.14 3.27 12.48
CA ARG A 4 -17.33 3.08 11.27
C ARG A 4 -15.91 3.60 11.48
N ILE A 5 -14.95 2.98 10.80
CA ILE A 5 -13.55 3.40 10.76
C ILE A 5 -13.16 3.66 9.30
N ILE A 6 -12.73 4.89 9.02
CA ILE A 6 -12.17 5.30 7.73
C ILE A 6 -10.66 5.53 7.89
N ASN A 7 -9.87 4.82 7.10
CA ASN A 7 -8.42 4.89 7.13
C ASN A 7 -7.90 5.78 5.98
N LEU A 8 -7.09 6.80 6.30
CA LEU A 8 -6.51 7.72 5.31
C LEU A 8 -4.97 7.65 5.32
N PRO A 9 -4.35 6.58 4.80
CA PRO A 9 -2.90 6.46 4.68
C PRO A 9 -2.35 7.26 3.50
N VAL A 10 -1.05 7.58 3.54
CA VAL A 10 -0.30 8.17 2.40
C VAL A 10 0.66 7.13 1.84
N ILE A 11 0.77 7.05 0.51
CA ILE A 11 1.73 6.18 -0.18
C ILE A 11 3.16 6.72 -0.01
N LYS A 12 4.03 5.96 0.65
CA LYS A 12 5.46 6.30 0.72
C LYS A 12 6.38 5.12 1.01
N THR A 13 7.65 5.29 0.66
CA THR A 13 8.74 4.39 1.11
C THR A 13 9.11 4.64 2.57
N HIS A 14 9.71 3.63 3.21
CA HIS A 14 10.08 3.68 4.62
C HIS A 14 11.31 2.82 4.90
N ARG A 15 12.39 3.42 5.40
CA ARG A 15 13.66 2.71 5.63
C ARG A 15 13.55 1.44 6.49
N SER A 16 12.73 1.43 7.53
CA SER A 16 12.62 0.28 8.46
C SER A 16 11.52 -0.73 8.14
N ALA A 17 10.59 -0.41 7.24
CA ALA A 17 9.40 -1.23 6.99
C ALA A 17 9.13 -1.39 5.48
N THR A 18 10.14 -1.08 4.66
CA THR A 18 10.09 -0.98 3.20
C THR A 18 9.20 0.17 2.68
N TYR A 19 7.97 0.27 3.15
CA TYR A 19 6.98 1.30 2.78
C TYR A 19 6.03 1.63 3.95
N SER A 20 5.19 2.63 3.76
CA SER A 20 4.03 2.94 4.60
C SER A 20 2.81 3.14 3.71
N LEU A 21 1.75 2.42 4.04
CA LEU A 21 0.47 2.37 3.35
C LEU A 21 -0.65 2.06 4.38
N ALA A 22 -1.75 1.45 3.96
CA ALA A 22 -2.95 1.16 4.74
C ALA A 22 -2.68 0.47 6.09
N LEU A 23 -1.92 -0.63 6.10
CA LEU A 23 -1.65 -1.44 7.30
C LEU A 23 -0.84 -0.64 8.31
N LYS A 24 0.22 0.02 7.85
CA LYS A 24 1.15 0.76 8.72
C LYS A 24 0.53 2.01 9.35
N ASN A 25 -0.56 2.55 8.78
CA ASN A 25 -1.23 3.71 9.36
C ASN A 25 -1.78 3.42 10.78
N PHE A 26 -2.21 2.18 11.03
CA PHE A 26 -2.72 1.76 12.35
C PHE A 26 -1.64 1.67 13.42
N VAL A 27 -0.35 1.67 13.07
CA VAL A 27 0.71 1.88 14.07
C VAL A 27 0.46 3.18 14.84
N GLY A 28 -0.03 4.23 14.16
CA GLY A 28 -0.41 5.51 14.77
C GLY A 28 -1.50 5.38 15.85
N ALA A 29 -2.44 4.47 15.66
CA ALA A 29 -3.57 4.22 16.55
C ALA A 29 -3.25 3.28 17.73
N THR A 30 -2.00 2.79 17.83
CA THR A 30 -1.60 1.87 18.90
C THR A 30 -0.81 2.58 20.00
N HIS A 31 -0.90 2.03 21.22
CA HIS A 31 -0.10 2.47 22.36
C HIS A 31 1.40 2.40 22.02
N PHE A 32 2.19 3.33 22.56
CA PHE A 32 3.63 3.42 22.28
C PHE A 32 4.39 2.10 22.47
N ARG A 33 4.02 1.30 23.48
CA ARG A 33 4.64 0.00 23.76
C ARG A 33 4.41 -1.07 22.68
N GLN A 34 3.43 -0.86 21.79
CA GLN A 34 3.10 -1.77 20.68
C GLN A 34 3.78 -1.35 19.38
N ARG A 35 4.64 -0.32 19.40
CA ARG A 35 5.33 0.14 18.20
C ARG A 35 6.31 -0.95 17.71
N PRO A 36 6.41 -1.20 16.40
CA PRO A 36 7.23 -2.29 15.87
C PRO A 36 8.67 -2.31 16.39
N TYR A 37 9.33 -1.15 16.52
CA TYR A 37 10.69 -1.04 17.05
C TYR A 37 10.88 -1.38 18.54
N LEU A 38 9.80 -1.53 19.31
CA LEU A 38 9.83 -1.99 20.69
C LEU A 38 9.41 -3.45 20.83
N VAL A 39 8.55 -3.93 19.93
CA VAL A 39 8.05 -5.31 19.93
C VAL A 39 9.09 -6.23 19.29
N ASP A 40 9.46 -5.97 18.04
CA ASP A 40 10.49 -6.72 17.32
C ASP A 40 11.18 -5.83 16.27
N ARG A 41 12.44 -5.50 16.51
CA ARG A 41 13.22 -4.62 15.63
C ARG A 41 13.61 -5.25 14.29
N GLY A 42 13.59 -6.58 14.18
CA GLY A 42 13.93 -7.31 12.95
C GLY A 42 12.73 -7.62 12.05
N HIS A 43 11.51 -7.58 12.62
CA HIS A 43 10.28 -8.02 11.96
C HIS A 43 9.20 -6.92 11.98
N TRP A 44 9.57 -5.70 11.59
CA TRP A 44 8.64 -4.58 11.63
C TRP A 44 7.41 -4.84 10.76
N GLU A 45 7.61 -5.36 9.56
CA GLU A 45 6.55 -5.58 8.60
C GLU A 45 5.53 -6.62 9.10
N GLU A 46 5.98 -7.71 9.71
CA GLU A 46 5.11 -8.72 10.29
C GLU A 46 4.35 -8.19 11.50
N VAL A 47 5.03 -7.44 12.38
CA VAL A 47 4.35 -6.78 13.51
C VAL A 47 3.28 -5.79 13.01
N ILE A 48 3.55 -5.05 11.93
CA ILE A 48 2.55 -4.15 11.32
C ILE A 48 1.34 -4.93 10.82
N ALA A 49 1.53 -6.06 10.15
CA ALA A 49 0.45 -6.94 9.72
C ALA A 49 -0.36 -7.48 10.91
N GLU A 50 0.32 -7.92 11.98
CA GLU A 50 -0.32 -8.45 13.18
C GLU A 50 -1.13 -7.41 13.95
N LEU A 51 -0.68 -6.15 14.00
CA LEU A 51 -1.45 -5.05 14.59
C LEU A 51 -2.81 -4.85 13.91
N ASN A 52 -2.94 -5.24 12.64
CA ASN A 52 -4.19 -5.16 11.90
C ASN A 52 -5.19 -6.27 12.28
N LEU A 53 -4.84 -7.23 13.14
CA LEU A 53 -5.83 -8.11 13.79
C LEU A 53 -6.78 -7.35 14.73
N ALA A 54 -6.32 -6.21 15.27
CA ALA A 54 -7.11 -5.41 16.21
C ALA A 54 -8.11 -4.45 15.54
N TYR A 55 -7.93 -4.15 14.25
CA TYR A 55 -8.73 -3.15 13.53
C TYR A 55 -9.25 -3.75 12.23
N THR A 56 -10.50 -3.46 11.88
CA THR A 56 -11.04 -3.80 10.55
C THR A 56 -11.73 -2.54 10.01
N PRO A 57 -11.00 -1.72 9.24
CA PRO A 57 -11.56 -0.50 8.67
C PRO A 57 -12.67 -0.82 7.68
N ASP A 58 -13.69 0.04 7.63
CA ASP A 58 -14.79 -0.09 6.66
C ASP A 58 -14.42 0.49 5.29
N LEU A 59 -13.49 1.46 5.28
CA LEU A 59 -13.05 2.14 4.08
C LEU A 59 -11.60 2.61 4.23
N HIS A 60 -10.80 2.36 3.20
CA HIS A 60 -9.49 2.93 2.99
C HIS A 60 -9.56 3.97 1.88
N ILE A 61 -9.06 5.18 2.13
CA ILE A 61 -8.85 6.24 1.13
C ILE A 61 -7.36 6.55 1.13
N VAL A 62 -6.62 5.89 0.27
CA VAL A 62 -5.17 5.98 0.19
C VAL A 62 -4.79 7.20 -0.65
N ASP A 63 -4.09 8.13 -0.03
CA ASP A 63 -3.60 9.35 -0.67
C ASP A 63 -2.34 9.05 -1.51
N GLY A 64 -2.53 9.08 -2.83
CA GLY A 64 -1.49 8.99 -3.84
C GLY A 64 -1.31 10.31 -4.61
N THR A 65 -1.76 11.44 -4.07
CA THR A 65 -1.64 12.74 -4.75
C THR A 65 -0.17 13.14 -4.90
N ARG A 66 0.56 13.18 -3.77
CA ARG A 66 2.01 13.40 -3.69
C ARG A 66 2.66 12.34 -2.81
N ILE A 67 3.47 11.48 -3.43
CA ILE A 67 4.04 10.29 -2.81
C ILE A 67 5.54 10.43 -2.60
N MET A 68 6.10 9.75 -1.59
CA MET A 68 7.55 9.73 -1.35
C MET A 68 8.14 8.40 -1.79
N VAL A 69 8.92 8.42 -2.87
CA VAL A 69 9.36 7.21 -3.60
C VAL A 69 10.76 6.74 -3.19
N GLU A 70 11.54 7.59 -2.54
CA GLU A 70 12.87 7.26 -2.02
C GLU A 70 13.16 8.10 -0.75
N GLY A 71 14.04 7.63 0.14
CA GLY A 71 14.55 8.41 1.28
C GLY A 71 13.68 8.43 2.55
N GLY A 72 12.43 7.96 2.49
CA GLY A 72 11.51 8.02 3.63
C GLY A 72 12.04 7.40 4.94
N PRO A 73 11.55 7.86 6.10
CA PRO A 73 10.20 8.43 6.26
C PRO A 73 10.10 9.95 6.39
N TRP A 74 11.23 10.66 6.55
CA TRP A 74 11.27 12.08 6.92
C TRP A 74 11.52 13.00 5.73
N GLU A 75 12.54 12.70 4.94
CA GLU A 75 12.97 13.50 3.79
C GLU A 75 13.35 12.57 2.65
N GLY A 76 13.07 12.96 1.42
CA GLY A 76 13.30 12.09 0.30
C GLY A 76 12.72 12.62 -1.01
N LYS A 77 12.78 11.78 -2.05
CA LYS A 77 12.27 12.13 -3.37
C LYS A 77 10.75 12.01 -3.37
N ALA A 78 10.08 13.12 -3.65
CA ALA A 78 8.63 13.17 -3.81
C ALA A 78 8.24 13.24 -5.29
N VAL A 79 7.12 12.62 -5.65
CA VAL A 79 6.54 12.63 -7.00
C VAL A 79 5.04 12.88 -6.89
N ASP A 80 4.48 13.65 -7.81
CA ASP A 80 3.03 13.81 -7.93
C ASP A 80 2.48 12.65 -8.77
N ALA A 81 1.80 11.71 -8.12
CA ALA A 81 1.14 10.58 -8.78
C ALA A 81 -0.34 10.87 -9.08
N ASN A 82 -0.89 11.96 -8.50
CA ASN A 82 -2.18 12.56 -8.86
C ASN A 82 -3.36 11.59 -8.86
N LEU A 83 -3.39 10.65 -7.90
CA LEU A 83 -4.45 9.66 -7.79
C LEU A 83 -4.87 9.42 -6.34
N ILE A 84 -6.04 8.83 -6.17
CA ILE A 84 -6.54 8.30 -4.91
C ILE A 84 -6.95 6.85 -5.15
N VAL A 85 -6.59 5.95 -4.23
CA VAL A 85 -7.14 4.58 -4.21
C VAL A 85 -8.17 4.48 -3.11
N ALA A 86 -9.34 3.90 -3.41
CA ALA A 86 -10.39 3.66 -2.42
C ALA A 86 -10.86 2.22 -2.47
N THR A 87 -11.00 1.59 -1.30
CA THR A 87 -11.50 0.21 -1.17
C THR A 87 -11.91 -0.09 0.27
N GLY A 88 -12.81 -1.05 0.47
CA GLY A 88 -13.12 -1.60 1.79
C GLY A 88 -12.11 -2.65 2.26
N ASP A 89 -11.25 -3.16 1.36
CA ASP A 89 -10.29 -4.21 1.68
C ASP A 89 -8.87 -3.67 1.90
N ARG A 90 -8.31 -3.99 3.07
CA ARG A 90 -7.00 -3.49 3.48
C ARG A 90 -5.84 -4.01 2.62
N ILE A 91 -5.94 -5.23 2.10
CA ILE A 91 -4.88 -5.85 1.29
C ILE A 91 -5.00 -5.39 -0.16
N ALA A 92 -6.21 -5.22 -0.69
CA ALA A 92 -6.40 -4.53 -1.96
C ALA A 92 -5.82 -3.10 -1.92
N ALA A 93 -5.99 -2.38 -0.80
CA ALA A 93 -5.42 -1.05 -0.60
C ALA A 93 -3.87 -1.07 -0.60
N GLU A 94 -3.27 -2.04 0.09
CA GLU A 94 -1.82 -2.25 0.11
C GLU A 94 -1.27 -2.56 -1.28
N LEU A 95 -1.86 -3.53 -1.97
CA LEU A 95 -1.42 -3.99 -3.28
C LEU A 95 -1.50 -2.89 -4.33
N ALA A 96 -2.61 -2.15 -4.38
CA ALA A 96 -2.75 -1.02 -5.28
C ALA A 96 -1.72 0.08 -4.98
N GLY A 97 -1.52 0.42 -3.70
CA GLY A 97 -0.48 1.39 -3.29
C GLY A 97 0.94 0.93 -3.63
N LEU A 98 1.23 -0.37 -3.53
CA LEU A 98 2.48 -0.97 -3.97
C LEU A 98 2.65 -0.94 -5.48
N GLY A 99 1.59 -1.16 -6.26
CA GLY A 99 1.61 -0.99 -7.71
C GLY A 99 1.95 0.46 -8.11
N VAL A 100 1.39 1.45 -7.40
CA VAL A 100 1.78 2.86 -7.57
C VAL A 100 3.26 3.06 -7.24
N LEU A 101 3.75 2.51 -6.11
CA LEU A 101 5.17 2.61 -5.76
C LEU A 101 6.07 1.93 -6.81
N LYS A 102 5.68 0.78 -7.36
CA LYS A 102 6.44 0.11 -8.43
C LYS A 102 6.59 0.97 -9.69
N ARG A 103 5.60 1.81 -10.01
CA ARG A 103 5.69 2.73 -11.15
C ARG A 103 6.78 3.80 -10.97
N TYR A 104 6.98 4.27 -9.74
CA TYR A 104 7.78 5.48 -9.49
C TYR A 104 9.05 5.28 -8.65
N SER A 105 9.14 4.23 -7.84
CA SER A 105 10.28 3.96 -6.96
C SER A 105 11.35 3.14 -7.66
N GLY A 106 12.59 3.62 -7.63
CA GLY A 106 13.76 2.87 -8.09
C GLY A 106 14.36 1.91 -7.05
N LEU A 107 13.80 1.85 -5.82
CA LEU A 107 14.34 1.03 -4.75
C LEU A 107 14.19 -0.48 -5.05
N PRO A 108 15.26 -1.29 -4.97
CA PRO A 108 15.20 -2.72 -5.26
C PRO A 108 14.15 -3.48 -4.44
N GLN A 109 13.99 -3.15 -3.16
CA GLN A 109 13.01 -3.77 -2.27
C GLN A 109 11.54 -3.47 -2.63
N ILE A 110 11.30 -2.53 -3.55
CA ILE A 110 9.97 -2.24 -4.13
C ILE A 110 9.89 -2.77 -5.55
N ARG A 111 10.90 -2.45 -6.38
CA ARG A 111 10.91 -2.78 -7.81
C ARG A 111 11.01 -4.29 -8.05
N ASP A 112 11.94 -4.95 -7.37
CA ASP A 112 12.39 -6.32 -7.66
C ASP A 112 11.64 -7.37 -6.82
N VAL A 113 10.83 -6.93 -5.86
CA VAL A 113 10.02 -7.81 -5.00
C VAL A 113 8.58 -7.80 -5.52
N ASP A 114 8.00 -8.98 -5.69
CA ASP A 114 6.57 -9.14 -6.03
C ASP A 114 5.71 -8.47 -4.95
N VAL A 115 4.65 -7.75 -5.34
CA VAL A 115 3.76 -7.05 -4.40
C VAL A 115 3.10 -8.02 -3.40
N TRP A 116 2.84 -9.26 -3.82
CA TRP A 116 2.25 -10.31 -3.00
C TRP A 116 3.26 -10.92 -2.01
N GLU A 117 4.55 -10.88 -2.32
CA GLU A 117 5.63 -11.35 -1.45
C GLU A 117 6.17 -10.26 -0.50
N GLN A 118 5.64 -9.04 -0.58
CA GLN A 118 5.96 -8.01 0.40
C GLN A 118 5.58 -8.49 1.81
N ARG A 119 6.53 -8.39 2.76
CA ARG A 119 6.40 -9.00 4.09
C ARG A 119 5.09 -8.63 4.81
N GLN A 120 4.65 -7.37 4.74
CA GLN A 120 3.38 -6.95 5.36
C GLN A 120 2.16 -7.62 4.68
N VAL A 121 2.18 -7.76 3.35
CA VAL A 121 1.10 -8.38 2.56
C VAL A 121 1.05 -9.88 2.84
N ARG A 122 2.17 -10.58 2.64
CA ARG A 122 2.27 -12.02 2.87
C ARG A 122 1.83 -12.41 4.27
N ARG A 123 2.34 -11.71 5.30
CA ARG A 123 1.94 -11.98 6.69
C ARG A 123 0.46 -11.73 6.93
N SER A 124 -0.11 -10.68 6.33
CA SER A 124 -1.54 -10.39 6.48
C SER A 124 -2.42 -11.48 5.86
N ILE A 125 -2.02 -12.02 4.70
CA ILE A 125 -2.72 -13.14 4.04
C ILE A 125 -2.63 -14.41 4.90
N GLU A 126 -1.45 -14.71 5.47
CA GLU A 126 -1.28 -15.84 6.42
C GLU A 126 -2.20 -15.71 7.64
N LEU A 127 -2.47 -14.49 8.08
CA LEU A 127 -3.39 -14.18 9.18
C LEU A 127 -4.88 -14.15 8.76
N GLY A 128 -5.17 -14.36 7.47
CA GLY A 128 -6.53 -14.35 6.94
C GLY A 128 -7.14 -12.95 6.83
N LEU A 129 -6.31 -11.91 6.69
CA LEU A 129 -6.77 -10.53 6.53
C LEU A 129 -6.96 -10.21 5.05
N GLY A 130 -8.16 -9.76 4.70
CA GLY A 130 -8.49 -9.24 3.36
C GLY A 130 -8.36 -10.25 2.22
N VAL A 131 -8.17 -9.73 1.01
CA VAL A 131 -8.04 -10.54 -0.21
C VAL A 131 -6.78 -11.42 -0.20
N LYS A 132 -6.88 -12.59 -0.83
CA LYS A 132 -5.82 -13.61 -0.82
C LYS A 132 -5.16 -13.89 -2.17
N GLY A 133 -5.75 -13.38 -3.24
CA GLY A 133 -5.27 -13.57 -4.61
C GLY A 133 -5.84 -12.49 -5.53
N GLU A 134 -5.22 -12.35 -6.71
CA GLU A 134 -5.62 -11.38 -7.73
C GLU A 134 -7.06 -11.55 -8.21
N GLU A 135 -7.57 -12.78 -8.21
CA GLU A 135 -8.91 -13.13 -8.65
C GLU A 135 -10.03 -12.57 -7.75
N GLU A 136 -9.69 -12.18 -6.53
CA GLU A 136 -10.62 -11.56 -5.57
C GLU A 136 -10.68 -10.02 -5.73
N ILE A 137 -9.91 -9.45 -6.67
CA ILE A 137 -9.78 -8.01 -6.86
C ILE A 137 -10.33 -7.60 -8.22
N GLU A 138 -11.30 -6.68 -8.21
CA GLU A 138 -11.73 -5.94 -9.40
C GLU A 138 -11.17 -4.50 -9.34
N LEU A 139 -10.35 -4.13 -10.32
CA LEU A 139 -9.85 -2.76 -10.45
C LEU A 139 -10.75 -1.91 -11.35
N LEU A 140 -11.50 -1.02 -10.70
CA LEU A 140 -12.23 0.07 -11.36
C LEU A 140 -11.36 1.33 -11.42
N GLN A 141 -11.36 2.00 -12.57
CA GLN A 141 -10.59 3.23 -12.78
C GLN A 141 -11.47 4.32 -13.36
N LYS A 142 -11.19 5.57 -12.99
CA LYS A 142 -11.81 6.75 -13.57
C LYS A 142 -10.82 7.89 -13.56
N ASP A 143 -10.43 8.36 -14.74
CA ASP A 143 -9.66 9.58 -14.87
C ASP A 143 -10.59 10.79 -14.70
N LEU A 144 -10.25 11.64 -13.73
CA LEU A 144 -11.02 12.84 -13.39
C LEU A 144 -10.35 14.13 -13.90
N ALA A 145 -9.10 14.04 -14.36
CA ALA A 145 -8.28 15.17 -14.79
C ALA A 145 -7.37 14.71 -15.96
N PRO A 146 -7.94 14.40 -17.13
CA PRO A 146 -7.21 13.83 -18.28
C PRO A 146 -6.10 14.73 -18.84
N GLU A 147 -6.08 16.01 -18.45
CA GLU A 147 -4.98 16.93 -18.70
C GLU A 147 -3.70 16.61 -17.91
N ILE A 148 -3.82 15.85 -16.81
CA ILE A 148 -2.69 15.37 -16.01
C ILE A 148 -2.27 14.00 -16.53
N LEU A 149 -1.14 13.95 -17.22
CA LEU A 149 -0.60 12.73 -17.81
C LEU A 149 -0.07 11.77 -16.72
N GLY A 150 -0.03 10.46 -17.03
CA GLY A 150 0.56 9.45 -16.15
C GLY A 150 -0.44 8.48 -15.54
N PHE A 151 -1.74 8.80 -15.54
CA PHE A 151 -2.77 7.98 -14.90
C PHE A 151 -2.83 6.58 -15.51
N ASP A 152 -2.94 6.48 -16.83
CA ASP A 152 -3.05 5.21 -17.54
C ASP A 152 -1.79 4.34 -17.36
N GLU A 153 -0.59 4.91 -17.31
CA GLU A 153 0.65 4.16 -17.07
C GLU A 153 0.72 3.60 -15.64
N VAL A 154 0.20 4.34 -14.66
CA VAL A 154 0.09 3.85 -13.28
C VAL A 154 -0.92 2.71 -13.22
N ILE A 155 -2.10 2.88 -13.81
CA ILE A 155 -3.12 1.82 -13.88
C ILE A 155 -2.56 0.58 -14.59
N ALA A 156 -1.90 0.73 -15.73
CA ALA A 156 -1.27 -0.38 -16.45
C ALA A 156 -0.24 -1.12 -15.58
N THR A 157 0.52 -0.38 -14.76
CA THR A 157 1.44 -0.98 -13.80
C THR A 157 0.70 -1.75 -12.71
N ILE A 158 -0.39 -1.21 -12.15
CA ILE A 158 -1.21 -1.92 -11.15
C ILE A 158 -1.79 -3.20 -11.77
N ARG A 159 -2.36 -3.13 -12.98
CA ARG A 159 -2.92 -4.29 -13.69
C ARG A 159 -1.87 -5.39 -13.90
N ARG A 160 -0.66 -5.01 -14.36
CA ARG A 160 0.43 -5.96 -14.59
C ARG A 160 0.98 -6.55 -13.28
N GLU A 161 1.31 -5.72 -12.31
CA GLU A 161 2.05 -6.14 -11.10
C GLU A 161 1.14 -6.74 -10.03
N VAL A 162 -0.12 -6.30 -9.93
CA VAL A 162 -1.08 -6.77 -8.92
C VAL A 162 -1.99 -7.82 -9.49
N LEU A 163 -2.64 -7.53 -10.62
CA LEU A 163 -3.67 -8.42 -11.21
C LEU A 163 -3.10 -9.45 -12.19
N ARG A 164 -1.79 -9.37 -12.49
CA ARG A 164 -1.10 -10.24 -13.46
C ARG A 164 -1.75 -10.23 -14.85
N GLU A 165 -2.43 -9.14 -15.18
CA GLU A 165 -3.06 -8.96 -16.49
C GLU A 165 -1.98 -8.72 -17.55
N SER A 166 -2.13 -9.37 -18.71
CA SER A 166 -1.30 -9.10 -19.88
C SER A 166 -1.66 -7.73 -20.43
N VAL A 167 -0.80 -6.73 -20.23
CA VAL A 167 -0.97 -5.43 -20.88
C VAL A 167 -0.61 -5.61 -22.36
N SER A 168 -1.60 -5.66 -23.23
CA SER A 168 -1.40 -5.74 -24.68
C SER A 168 -0.81 -4.41 -25.18
N GLY A 169 0.50 -4.36 -25.42
CA GLY A 169 1.17 -3.25 -26.10
C GLY A 169 2.57 -2.94 -25.55
N ASP A 170 3.55 -3.72 -25.98
CA ASP A 170 4.94 -3.27 -26.19
C ASP A 170 5.19 -3.23 -27.70
#